data_AF-A0A1R1FSB3-F1
#
_entry.id   AF-A0A1R1FSB3-F1
#
_cell.length_a   1.000
_cell.length_b   1.000
_cell.length_c   1.000
_cell.angle_alpha   90.00
_cell.angle_beta   90.00
_cell.angle_gamma   90.00
#
_symmetry.space_group_name_H-M   'P 1'
#
loop_
_entity.id
_entity.type
_entity.pdbx_description
1 polymer ?
#
loop_
_entity_poly.entity_id
_entity_poly.type
_entity_poly.pdbx_seq_one_letter_code
_entity_poly.pdbx_strand_id
1 'polypeptide(L)' 'MEIRTYLVPPQLFIPFQPMGWPQYSPAEALRLGTLWPALYSPYTSKKSKERKVEADGT' A
#
# COMPACT_ATOMS: atom_id res chain seq x y z
N MET A 1 -27.72 -2.55 6.84
CA MET A 1 -26.78 -3.41 6.09
C MET A 1 -25.44 -2.70 6.08
N GLU A 2 -24.43 -3.23 6.77
CA GLU A 2 -23.09 -2.60 6.79
C GLU A 2 -22.30 -3.00 5.54
N ILE A 3 -21.66 -2.02 4.88
CA ILE A 3 -20.78 -2.26 3.74
C ILE A 3 -19.35 -2.37 4.28
N ARG A 4 -18.75 -3.57 4.19
CA ARG A 4 -17.36 -3.81 4.58
C ARG A 4 -16.44 -3.56 3.38
N THR A 5 -15.45 -2.71 3.57
CA THR A 5 -14.41 -2.46 2.56
C THR A 5 -13.13 -3.18 2.95
N TYR A 6 -12.53 -3.90 1.99
CA TYR A 6 -11.26 -4.60 2.16
C TYR A 6 -10.25 -4.05 1.15
N LEU A 7 -8.98 -4.03 1.55
CA LEU A 7 -7.90 -3.67 0.65
C LEU A 7 -7.56 -4.93 -0.16
N VAL A 8 -7.73 -4.86 -1.47
CA VAL A 8 -7.48 -5.99 -2.37
C VAL A 8 -6.03 -5.93 -2.84
N PRO A 9 -5.17 -6.92 -2.52
CA PRO A 9 -3.78 -6.89 -2.92
C PRO A 9 -3.60 -6.92 -4.45
N PRO A 10 -2.71 -6.08 -5.02
CA PRO A 10 -2.52 -6.00 -6.47
C PRO A 10 -2.01 -7.31 -7.09
N GLN A 11 -1.29 -8.13 -6.32
CA GLN A 11 -0.82 -9.46 -6.72
C GLN A 11 -1.93 -10.40 -7.20
N LEU A 12 -3.19 -10.19 -6.80
CA LEU A 12 -4.32 -10.99 -7.26
C LEU A 12 -4.67 -10.75 -8.74
N PHE A 13 -4.20 -9.64 -9.32
CA PHE A 13 -4.47 -9.26 -10.71
C PHE A 13 -3.21 -9.30 -11.59
N ILE A 14 -2.07 -9.70 -11.04
CA ILE A 14 -0.79 -9.80 -11.74
C ILE A 14 -0.49 -11.29 -11.93
N PRO A 15 -0.75 -11.86 -13.12
CA PRO A 15 -0.57 -13.29 -13.35
C PRO A 15 0.90 -13.71 -13.45
N PHE A 16 1.77 -12.81 -13.93
CA PHE A 16 3.21 -13.04 -14.03
C PHE A 16 3.97 -11.72 -13.98
N GLN A 17 5.28 -11.79 -13.72
CA GLN A 17 6.19 -10.63 -13.71
C GLN A 17 6.96 -10.59 -15.03
N PRO A 18 6.66 -9.67 -15.96
CA PRO A 18 7.38 -9.58 -17.23
C PRO A 18 8.82 -9.08 -17.02
N MET A 19 9.66 -9.37 -18.01
CA MET A 19 11.04 -8.92 -18.03
C MET A 19 11.12 -7.39 -18.09
N GLY A 20 12.08 -6.80 -17.39
CA GLY A 20 12.28 -5.34 -17.37
C GLY A 20 11.28 -4.58 -16.49
N TRP A 21 10.54 -5.27 -15.62
CA TRP A 21 9.68 -4.59 -14.67
C TRP A 21 10.45 -3.62 -13.78
N PRO A 22 9.88 -2.43 -13.49
CA PRO A 22 10.48 -1.51 -12.54
C PRO A 22 10.74 -2.21 -11.21
N GLN A 23 11.93 -2.03 -10.68
CA GLN A 23 12.35 -2.57 -9.40
C GLN A 23 12.96 -1.46 -8.57
N TYR A 24 12.76 -1.55 -7.26
CA TYR A 24 13.51 -0.72 -6.33
C TYR A 24 14.99 -1.12 -6.32
N SER A 25 15.85 -0.21 -5.86
CA SER A 25 17.21 -0.60 -5.51
C SER A 25 17.18 -1.64 -4.37
N PRO A 26 18.21 -2.51 -4.23
CA PRO A 26 18.23 -3.53 -3.19
C PRO A 26 18.04 -2.98 -1.77
N ALA A 27 18.65 -1.83 -1.46
CA ALA A 27 18.54 -1.19 -0.15
C ALA A 27 17.11 -0.69 0.13
N GLU A 28 16.44 -0.12 -0.86
CA GLU A 28 15.05 0.31 -0.73
C GLU A 28 14.09 -0.87 -0.64
N ALA A 29 14.30 -1.90 -1.45
CA ALA A 29 13.48 -3.11 -1.45
C ALA A 29 13.45 -3.79 -0.07
N LEU A 30 14.61 -3.89 0.58
CA LEU A 30 14.72 -4.43 1.95
C LEU A 30 13.96 -3.59 2.97
N ARG A 31 13.96 -2.25 2.81
CA ARG A 31 13.24 -1.34 3.71
C ARG A 31 11.73 -1.38 3.48
N LEU A 32 11.30 -1.56 2.24
CA LEU A 32 9.88 -1.60 1.85
C LEU A 32 9.26 -2.99 1.99
N GLY A 33 10.09 -4.05 2.04
CA GLY A 33 9.65 -5.44 2.10
C GLY A 33 9.16 -5.99 0.76
N THR A 34 9.42 -5.30 -0.35
CA THR A 34 9.09 -5.75 -1.71
C THR A 34 10.07 -5.18 -2.73
N LEU A 35 10.41 -5.97 -3.74
CA LEU A 35 11.28 -5.56 -4.84
C LEU A 35 10.55 -4.72 -5.89
N TRP A 36 9.23 -4.88 -6.01
CA TRP A 36 8.43 -4.31 -7.09
C TRP A 36 7.57 -3.14 -6.59
N PRO A 37 7.65 -1.96 -7.21
CA PRO A 37 6.78 -0.82 -6.89
C PRO A 37 5.29 -1.13 -7.03
N ALA A 38 4.91 -1.91 -8.04
CA ALA A 38 3.52 -2.32 -8.27
C ALA A 38 2.94 -3.20 -7.16
N LEU A 39 3.79 -3.83 -6.34
CA LEU A 39 3.38 -4.69 -5.24
C LEU A 39 3.50 -3.99 -3.87
N TYR A 40 3.99 -2.75 -3.84
CA TYR A 40 4.08 -1.98 -2.62
C TYR A 40 2.71 -1.44 -2.21
N SER A 41 2.26 -1.80 -1.01
CA SER A 41 1.07 -1.25 -0.39
C SER A 41 1.40 -0.82 1.03
N PRO A 42 1.38 0.48 1.36
CA PRO A 42 1.58 0.92 2.73
C PRO A 42 0.43 0.38 3.60
N TYR A 43 0.76 -0.36 4.66
CA TYR A 43 -0.24 -0.90 5.57
C TYR A 43 -0.77 0.22 6.47
N THR A 44 -1.86 0.86 6.06
CA THR A 44 -2.54 1.82 6.94
C THR A 44 -3.31 1.03 7.99
N SER A 45 -2.90 1.10 9.26
CA SER A 45 -3.68 0.48 10.33
C SER A 45 -5.05 1.15 10.38
N LYS A 46 -6.14 0.36 10.51
CA LYS A 46 -7.51 0.91 10.58
C LYS A 46 -7.66 1.97 11.69
N LYS A 47 -6.86 1.85 12.76
CA LYS A 47 -6.82 2.77 13.90
C LYS A 47 -6.23 4.16 13.61
N SER A 48 -5.54 4.36 12.48
CA SER A 48 -4.95 5.68 12.16
C SER A 48 -5.89 6.60 11.36
N LYS A 49 -7.05 6.10 10.91
CA LYS A 49 -8.02 6.90 10.13
C LYS A 49 -8.88 7.83 10.99
N GLU A 50 -8.86 7.70 12.31
CA GLU A 50 -9.58 8.59 13.24
C GLU A 50 -8.59 9.50 13.95
N ARG A 51 -8.19 10.57 13.26
CA ARG A 51 -7.81 11.88 13.84
C ARG A 51 -7.73 12.89 12.70
N LYS A 52 -8.88 13.23 12.12
CA LYS A 52 -9.06 14.60 11.63
C LYS A 52 -9.37 15.42 12.86
N VAL A 53 -8.35 16.01 13.46
CA VAL A 53 -8.55 17.14 14.37
C VAL A 53 -8.93 18.28 13.43
N GLU A 54 -10.22 18.52 13.29
CA GLU A 54 -10.73 19.79 12.80
C GLU A 54 -10.28 20.84 13.82
N ALA A 55 -9.21 21.55 13.49
CA ALA A 55 -8.82 22.77 14.22
C ALA A 55 -9.71 23.89 13.68
N ASP A 56 -10.90 24.02 14.27
CA ASP A 56 -11.69 25.25 14.23
C ASP A 56 -10.98 26.33 15.06
N GLY A 57 -10.70 27.47 14.42
CA GLY A 57 -10.65 28.78 15.07
C GLY A 57 -9.28 29.32 15.51
N THR A 58 -8.68 30.19 14.70
CA THR A 58 -8.37 31.60 15.01
C THR A 58 -8.19 32.37 13.71
#